data_AF-A0A3B9EFF5-F1
#
_entry.id   AF-A0A3B9EFF5-F1
#
_cell.length_a   1.000
_cell.length_b   1.000
_cell.length_c   1.000
_cell.angle_alpha   90.00
_cell.angle_beta   90.00
_cell.angle_gamma   90.00
#
_symmetry.space_group_name_H-M   'P 1'
#
loop_
_entity.id
_entity.type
_entity.pdbx_description
1 polymer ?
#
loop_
_entity_poly.entity_id
_entity_poly.type
_entity_poly.pdbx_seq_one_letter_code
_entity_poly.pdbx_strand_id
1 'polypeptide(L)' 'AKLSRKGCDWIVGNDVSDEVFGSDGNAVTLFTQGGAEPWPRQSKTEVARKLALRIADHFKA' A
#
# COMPACT_ATOMS: atom_id res chain seq x y z
N ALA A 1 11.79 -2.44 11.09
CA ALA A 1 11.17 -3.37 12.05
C ALA A 1 10.37 -4.49 11.37
N LYS A 2 9.24 -4.24 10.69
CA LYS A 2 8.46 -5.31 10.01
C LYS A 2 8.97 -5.64 8.62
N LEU A 3 9.31 -4.61 7.84
CA LEU A 3 9.83 -4.73 6.47
C LEU A 3 11.15 -5.50 6.42
N SER A 4 12.13 -5.04 7.20
CA SER A 4 13.44 -5.71 7.37
C SER A 4 13.34 -7.15 7.86
N ARG A 5 12.44 -7.44 8.82
CA ARG A 5 12.25 -8.81 9.35
C ARG A 5 11.60 -9.75 8.33
N LYS A 6 10.73 -9.23 7.46
CA LYS A 6 10.02 -10.04 6.45
C LYS A 6 10.82 -10.21 5.16
N GLY A 7 11.90 -9.45 4.97
CA GLY A 7 12.68 -9.47 3.74
C GLY A 7 11.90 -9.01 2.50
N CYS A 8 10.80 -8.28 2.70
CA CYS A 8 10.01 -7.74 1.60
C CYS A 8 10.55 -6.37 1.18
N ASP A 9 10.50 -6.06 -0.11
CA ASP A 9 10.81 -4.72 -0.60
C ASP A 9 9.79 -3.72 -0.05
N TRP A 10 8.50 -4.08 -0.15
CA TRP A 10 7.38 -3.24 0.28
C TRP A 10 6.40 -3.97 1.21
N ILE A 11 5.68 -3.19 2.01
CA ILE A 11 4.49 -3.62 2.74
C ILE A 11 3.37 -2.62 2.46
N VAL A 12 2.19 -3.11 2.08
CA VAL A 12 0.98 -2.29 2.00
C VAL A 12 0.20 -2.48 3.29
N GLY A 13 0.14 -1.43 4.13
CA GLY A 13 -0.65 -1.44 5.35
C GLY A 13 -2.00 -0.77 5.11
N ASN A 14 -3.10 -1.46 5.40
CA ASN A 14 -4.42 -0.85 5.42
C ASN A 14 -4.71 -0.20 6.77
N ASP A 15 -5.36 0.96 6.74
CA ASP A 15 -5.91 1.58 7.93
C ASP A 15 -7.26 0.93 8.27
N VAL A 16 -7.40 0.45 9.51
CA VAL A 16 -8.59 -0.26 10.03
C VAL A 16 -9.30 0.53 11.13
N SER A 17 -8.94 1.80 11.33
CA SER A 17 -9.50 2.62 12.41
C SER A 17 -11.00 2.88 12.25
N ASP A 18 -11.46 3.23 11.05
CA ASP A 18 -12.83 3.70 10.84
C ASP A 18 -13.75 2.68 10.12
N GLU A 19 -13.23 1.75 9.31
CA GLU A 19 -14.02 0.73 8.62
C GLU A 19 -13.18 -0.52 8.30
N VAL A 20 -13.58 -1.69 8.83
CA VAL A 20 -12.70 -2.88 8.88
C VAL A 20 -13.10 -3.96 7.89
N PHE A 21 -14.40 -4.13 7.61
CA PHE A 21 -14.91 -5.22 6.77
C PHE A 21 -16.08 -4.75 5.89
N GLY A 22 -16.04 -5.14 4.60
CA GLY A 22 -17.14 -4.92 3.66
C GLY A 22 -17.21 -3.55 2.99
N SER A 23 -16.37 -2.58 3.36
CA SER A 23 -16.41 -1.27 2.69
C SER A 23 -15.58 -1.21 1.40
N ASP A 24 -15.99 -0.34 0.49
CA ASP A 24 -15.37 -0.18 -0.84
C ASP A 24 -14.15 0.74 -0.81
N GLY A 25 -14.00 1.53 0.26
CA GLY A 25 -12.89 2.46 0.45
C GLY A 25 -11.77 1.85 1.30
N ASN A 26 -10.53 2.21 0.99
CA ASN A 26 -9.38 1.89 1.84
C ASN A 26 -8.40 3.06 1.86
N ALA A 27 -7.98 3.48 3.05
CA ALA A 27 -6.81 4.30 3.23
C ALA A 27 -5.63 3.36 3.47
N VAL A 28 -4.56 3.51 2.71
CA VAL A 28 -3.42 2.60 2.81
C VAL A 28 -2.12 3.37 2.92
N THR A 29 -1.13 2.80 3.60
CA THR A 29 0.23 3.31 3.61
C THR A 29 1.14 2.29 2.94
N LEU A 30 1.87 2.72 1.91
CA LEU A 30 2.91 1.93 1.30
C LEU A 30 4.22 2.16 2.07
N PHE A 31 4.71 1.12 2.73
CA PHE A 31 6.01 1.12 3.38
C PHE A 31 7.05 0.53 2.45
N THR A 32 8.15 1.24 2.24
CA THR A 32 9.30 0.82 1.44
C THR A 32 10.58 0.99 2.26
N GLN A 33 11.73 0.58 1.73
CA GLN A 33 13.02 0.90 2.34
C GLN A 33 13.30 2.42 2.40
N GLY A 34 12.74 3.20 1.46
CA GLY A 34 12.90 4.66 1.40
C GLY A 34 11.95 5.45 2.28
N GLY A 35 10.99 4.79 2.95
CA GLY A 35 10.03 5.45 3.84
C GLY A 35 8.59 4.98 3.68
N ALA A 36 7.68 5.71 4.30
CA ALA A 36 6.24 5.45 4.28
C ALA A 36 5.54 6.50 3.40
N GLU A 37 4.71 6.03 2.46
CA GLU A 37 3.92 6.86 1.59
C GLU A 37 2.43 6.65 1.89
N PRO A 38 1.75 7.63 2.52
CA PRO A 38 0.32 7.54 2.78
C PRO A 38 -0.49 7.76 1.50
N TRP A 39 -1.45 6.88 1.25
CA TRP A 39 -2.45 7.02 0.20
C TRP A 39 -3.80 7.30 0.87
N PRO A 40 -4.43 8.46 0.56
CA PRO A 40 -5.70 8.82 1.16
C PRO A 40 -6.79 7.81 0.80
N ARG A 41 -7.90 7.86 1.54
CA ARG A 41 -9.02 6.94 1.34
C ARG A 41 -9.52 7.02 -0.10
N GLN A 42 -9.48 5.90 -0.79
CA GLN A 42 -9.88 5.75 -2.17
C GLN A 42 -10.48 4.37 -2.39
N SER A 43 -11.10 4.11 -3.54
CA SER A 43 -11.68 2.80 -3.82
C SER A 43 -10.59 1.71 -3.84
N LYS A 44 -10.96 0.47 -3.49
CA LYS A 44 -10.05 -0.69 -3.62
C LYS A 44 -9.48 -0.84 -5.03
N THR A 45 -10.29 -0.51 -6.05
CA THR A 45 -9.86 -0.52 -7.45
C THR A 45 -8.77 0.52 -7.72
N GLU A 46 -8.91 1.74 -7.21
CA GLU A 46 -7.88 2.77 -7.35
C GLU A 46 -6.59 2.43 -6.58
N VAL A 47 -6.71 1.86 -5.37
CA VAL A 47 -5.55 1.33 -4.64
C VAL A 47 -4.83 0.28 -5.48
N ALA A 48 -5.56 -0.69 -6.05
CA ALA A 48 -4.99 -1.75 -6.86
C ALA A 48 -4.32 -1.22 -8.12
N ARG A 49 -4.96 -0.28 -8.83
CA ARG A 49 -4.41 0.36 -10.03
C ARG A 49 -3.12 1.12 -9.71
N LYS A 50 -3.12 1.94 -8.64
CA LYS A 50 -1.93 2.68 -8.21
C LYS A 50 -0.79 1.74 -7.81
N LEU A 51 -1.10 0.67 -7.08
CA LEU A 51 -0.12 -0.33 -6.68
C LEU A 51 0.51 -1.05 -7.88
N ALA A 52 -0.32 -1.50 -8.83
CA ALA A 52 0.16 -2.19 -10.03
C ALA A 52 1.09 -1.31 -10.87
N LEU A 53 0.74 -0.03 -11.07
CA LEU A 53 1.59 0.93 -11.77
C LEU A 53 2.94 1.12 -11.07
N ARG A 54 2.92 1.27 -9.74
CA ARG A 54 4.15 1.46 -8.96
C ARG A 54 5.05 0.23 -9.02
N ILE A 55 4.49 -0.97 -8.93
CA ILE A 55 5.23 -2.23 -9.11
C ILE A 55 5.86 -2.27 -10.51
N ALA A 56 5.10 -1.95 -11.55
CA ALA A 56 5.63 -1.92 -12.91
C ALA A 56 6.77 -0.91 -13.05
N ASP A 57 6.63 0.29 -12.50
CA ASP A 57 7.67 1.32 -12.53
C ASP A 57 8.92 0.92 -11.75
N HIS A 58 8.79 0.17 -10.65
CA HIS A 58 9.92 -0.33 -9.87
C HIS A 58 10.82 -1.31 -10.65
N PHE A 59 10.24 -2.06 -11.60
CA PHE A 59 10.96 -3.02 -12.44
C PHE A 59 11.33 -2.48 -13.83
N LYS A 60 11.03 -1.21 -14.15
CA LYS A 60 11.54 -0.60 -15.37
C LYS A 60 13.05 -0.35 -15.22
N ALA A 61 13.78 -0.68 -16.27
CA ALA A 61 15.23 -0.49 -16.39
C ALA A 61 15.63 0.99 -16.44
#